data_AF-A0A2T0FM24-F1
#
_entry.id   AF-A0A2T0FM24-F1
#
_cell.length_a   1.000
_cell.length_b   1.000
_cell.length_c   1.000
_cell.angle_alpha   90.00
_cell.angle_beta   90.00
_cell.angle_gamma   90.00
#
_symmetry.space_group_name_H-M   'P 1'
#
loop_
_entity.id
_entity.type
_entity.pdbx_description
1 polymer ?
#
loop_
_entity_poly.entity_id
_entity_poly.type
_entity_poly.pdbx_seq_one_letter_code
_entity_poly.pdbx_strand_id
1 'polypeptide(L)'
;MDLTASLSGLVQLLQKADFQQDTVVKHLVYVLPLVKNPQNISLVLAAASKARLIRSLSEATFLINGISAAARRKQEISNPTIPYEEFVEHIANLCTFLDPIFSLCVLTGILLGGAPDHLKHRIEGIIVDFSQTFTFKNESDYLAIVPLAKAQFVLSEDAKASLPSSLLLRPALRVIYNPAAIVDSTLASDSFNDFGAYSHLIGNCLKTADLAAISHYLDVVDSFCRTAAAVYFPDAVQRYKMLIFGVSLQIQGICVQILHNRHLPAPKLARRILTVIQSVAFVLEELGGKFDALEFFTNLCFDVLLETGGPEPSYLLQDLGRNWWDLDVMDVRGRGRLLYMLEIAEKLLPVLKPDVINGIMLGAAEYYLTPVGDGIYTRPVLEAAHSFMLAYLANSIGPLAKVLSADSAAIAIDQYLDKLLLLYPGVFTWAQFKTALNAILTAMAPPNPCEAELRQSVLNRLFLKAKSVMPGTLMPEGDDNGPPTLRAAWVAALITAMPPLCQADEFQVWMDRVDSMIPGSYNDIVHRERRWIIGQIQDSVVDLDLHLADVGIRYWFNRGSHL
;
A
#
# COMPACT_ATOMS: atom_id res chain seq x y z
N MET A 1 -4.27 56.59 13.74
CA MET A 1 -4.52 55.66 14.86
C MET A 1 -3.41 55.86 15.86
N ASP A 2 -3.72 56.16 17.11
CA ASP A 2 -2.72 56.42 18.16
C ASP A 2 -2.06 55.09 18.58
N LEU A 3 -0.82 54.86 18.15
CA LEU A 3 -0.07 53.63 18.36
C LEU A 3 0.16 53.33 19.84
N THR A 4 0.29 54.39 20.64
CA THR A 4 0.44 54.32 22.10
C THR A 4 -0.85 53.85 22.76
N ALA A 5 -2.00 54.31 22.28
CA ALA A 5 -3.30 53.81 22.73
C ALA A 5 -3.52 52.33 22.33
N SER A 6 -3.12 51.94 21.11
CA SER A 6 -3.19 50.54 20.65
C SER A 6 -2.27 49.59 21.44
N LEU A 7 -1.05 50.03 21.80
CA LEU A 7 -0.12 49.26 22.62
C LEU A 7 -0.62 49.10 24.06
N SER A 8 -1.10 50.19 24.66
CA SER A 8 -1.71 50.15 26.00
C SER A 8 -2.94 49.24 26.01
N GLY A 9 -3.79 49.33 24.98
CA GLY A 9 -4.95 48.45 24.80
C GLY A 9 -4.58 46.98 24.67
N LEU A 10 -3.54 46.64 23.90
CA LEU A 10 -3.06 45.27 23.76
C LEU A 10 -2.49 44.72 25.08
N VAL A 11 -1.69 45.51 25.81
CA VAL A 11 -1.15 45.10 27.11
C VAL A 11 -2.27 44.92 28.14
N GLN A 12 -3.25 45.82 28.16
CA GLN A 12 -4.44 45.68 29.03
C GLN A 12 -5.28 44.44 28.65
N LEU A 13 -5.44 44.14 27.36
CA LEU A 13 -6.12 42.92 26.91
C LEU A 13 -5.37 41.66 27.36
N LEU A 14 -4.04 41.65 27.24
CA LEU A 14 -3.17 40.55 27.69
C LEU A 14 -3.16 40.35 29.21
N GLN A 15 -3.46 41.40 29.98
CA GLN A 15 -3.54 41.35 31.44
C GLN A 15 -4.91 40.87 31.95
N LYS A 16 -5.97 40.89 31.13
CA LYS A 16 -7.27 40.35 31.52
C LYS A 16 -7.22 38.82 31.51
N ALA A 17 -7.88 38.16 32.48
CA ALA A 17 -7.89 36.70 32.55
C ALA A 17 -8.73 36.03 31.44
N ASP A 18 -9.69 36.76 30.86
CA ASP A 18 -10.76 36.24 29.99
C ASP A 18 -10.76 36.88 28.58
N PHE A 19 -9.60 36.87 27.89
CA PHE A 19 -9.53 37.36 26.50
C PHE A 19 -9.79 36.24 25.48
N GLN A 20 -10.40 36.59 24.35
CA GLN A 20 -10.43 35.72 23.17
C GLN A 20 -9.04 35.72 22.51
N GLN A 21 -8.35 34.58 22.52
CA GLN A 21 -6.99 34.43 22.00
C GLN A 21 -6.84 34.89 20.55
N ASP A 22 -7.82 34.58 19.68
CA ASP A 22 -7.87 35.04 18.29
C ASP A 22 -7.76 36.56 18.19
N THR A 23 -8.42 37.27 19.09
CA THR A 23 -8.40 38.73 19.11
C THR A 23 -7.02 39.23 19.51
N VAL A 24 -6.40 38.61 20.52
CA VAL A 24 -5.06 38.99 20.98
C VAL A 24 -4.01 38.74 19.92
N VAL A 25 -4.00 37.57 19.28
CA VAL A 25 -3.03 37.27 18.22
C VAL A 25 -3.26 38.18 17.01
N LYS A 26 -4.51 38.42 16.56
CA LYS A 26 -4.78 39.42 15.50
C LYS A 26 -4.24 40.80 15.83
N HIS A 27 -4.41 41.25 17.08
CA HIS A 27 -3.84 42.53 17.52
C HIS A 27 -2.32 42.51 17.57
N LEU A 28 -1.71 41.41 18.03
CA LEU A 28 -0.25 41.23 18.02
C LEU A 28 0.29 41.34 16.60
N VAL A 29 -0.31 40.64 15.63
CA VAL A 29 0.07 40.68 14.21
C VAL A 29 -0.03 42.08 13.62
N TYR A 30 -1.05 42.84 14.01
CA TYR A 30 -1.26 44.19 13.53
C TYR A 30 -0.30 45.21 14.17
N VAL A 31 -0.07 45.10 15.48
CA VAL A 31 0.68 46.10 16.27
C VAL A 31 2.19 45.88 16.15
N LEU A 32 2.66 44.64 16.19
CA LEU A 32 4.09 44.31 16.26
C LEU A 32 4.94 44.94 15.14
N PRO A 33 4.53 44.95 13.86
CA PRO A 33 5.30 45.59 12.78
C PRO A 33 5.39 47.11 12.91
N LEU A 34 4.39 47.73 13.56
CA LEU A 34 4.24 49.16 13.68
C LEU A 34 4.99 49.76 14.87
N VAL A 35 5.57 48.92 15.74
CA VAL A 35 6.31 49.37 16.92
C VAL A 35 7.55 50.16 16.51
N LYS A 36 7.69 51.35 17.08
CA LYS A 36 8.76 52.31 16.79
C LYS A 36 9.96 52.25 17.75
N ASN A 37 9.80 51.62 18.91
CA ASN A 37 10.85 51.52 19.94
C ASN A 37 11.12 50.04 20.29
N PRO A 38 12.36 49.54 20.22
CA PRO A 38 12.71 48.16 20.58
C PRO A 38 12.22 47.73 21.96
N GLN A 39 12.23 48.63 22.95
CA GLN A 39 11.74 48.32 24.31
C GLN A 39 10.25 47.93 24.32
N ASN A 40 9.44 48.53 23.44
CA ASN A 40 8.02 48.20 23.33
C ASN A 40 7.81 46.82 22.70
N ILE A 41 8.73 46.34 21.85
CA ILE A 41 8.72 44.96 21.35
C ILE A 41 8.88 43.99 22.52
N SER A 42 9.85 44.28 23.40
CA SER A 42 10.10 43.48 24.60
C SER A 42 8.89 43.43 25.53
N LEU A 43 8.24 44.57 25.78
CA LEU A 43 7.03 44.63 26.60
C LEU A 43 5.89 43.81 26.00
N VAL A 44 5.63 43.94 24.70
CA VAL A 44 4.54 43.23 24.03
C VAL A 44 4.78 41.72 24.03
N LEU A 45 5.97 41.26 23.64
CA LEU A 45 6.28 39.83 23.58
C LEU A 45 6.39 39.20 24.97
N ALA A 46 6.93 39.91 25.97
CA ALA A 46 6.94 39.43 27.35
C ALA A 46 5.53 39.34 27.95
N ALA A 47 4.65 40.31 27.65
CA ALA A 47 3.25 40.25 28.07
C ALA A 47 2.51 39.09 27.39
N ALA A 48 2.73 38.88 26.09
CA ALA A 48 2.16 37.76 25.33
C ALA A 48 2.64 36.41 25.85
N SER A 49 3.94 36.26 26.14
CA SER A 49 4.50 35.05 26.75
C SER A 49 3.89 34.77 28.13
N LYS A 50 3.78 35.78 28.99
CA LYS A 50 3.18 35.65 30.33
C LYS A 50 1.70 35.28 30.30
N ALA A 51 0.97 35.71 29.27
CA ALA A 51 -0.46 35.41 29.10
C ALA A 51 -0.75 33.94 28.71
N ARG A 52 0.29 33.13 28.45
CA ARG A 52 0.17 31.71 28.05
C ARG A 52 -0.80 31.54 26.88
N LEU A 53 -0.50 32.24 25.78
CA LEU A 53 -1.34 32.27 24.58
C LEU A 53 -1.43 30.94 23.85
N ILE A 54 -0.55 29.98 24.15
CA ILE A 54 -0.47 28.69 23.47
C ILE A 54 -0.91 27.60 24.45
N ARG A 55 -2.09 27.04 24.20
CA ARG A 55 -2.72 25.95 24.98
C ARG A 55 -3.12 24.78 24.09
N SER A 56 -3.22 25.01 22.79
CA SER A 56 -3.56 24.02 21.77
C SER A 56 -2.63 24.11 20.56
N LEU A 57 -2.66 23.06 19.73
CA LEU A 57 -1.87 23.00 18.49
C LEU A 57 -2.33 24.07 17.48
N SER A 58 -3.64 24.34 17.40
CA SER A 58 -4.21 25.34 16.50
C SER A 58 -3.80 26.77 16.90
N GLU A 59 -3.73 27.06 18.20
CA GLU A 59 -3.21 28.34 18.71
C GLU A 59 -1.73 28.53 18.40
N ALA A 60 -0.92 27.48 18.51
CA ALA A 60 0.49 27.52 18.11
C ALA A 60 0.61 27.85 16.61
N THR A 61 -0.14 27.16 15.76
CA THR A 61 -0.19 27.43 14.31
C THR A 61 -0.66 28.85 14.01
N PHE A 62 -1.70 29.34 14.69
CA PHE A 62 -2.21 30.68 14.51
C PHE A 62 -1.18 31.75 14.87
N LEU A 63 -0.47 31.57 15.99
CA LEU A 63 0.60 32.47 16.40
C LEU A 63 1.77 32.47 15.40
N ILE A 64 2.22 31.30 14.94
CA ILE A 64 3.32 31.18 13.97
C ILE A 64 2.98 31.91 12.67
N ASN A 65 1.80 31.65 12.11
CA ASN A 65 1.33 32.29 10.88
C ASN A 65 1.17 33.81 11.07
N GLY A 66 0.68 34.21 12.23
CA GLY A 66 0.56 35.61 12.60
C GLY A 66 1.92 36.33 12.65
N ILE A 67 2.90 35.77 13.36
CA ILE A 67 4.24 36.33 13.46
C ILE A 67 4.92 36.35 12.08
N SER A 68 4.72 35.31 11.26
CA SER A 68 5.21 35.29 9.88
C SER A 68 4.64 36.43 9.03
N ALA A 69 3.33 36.68 9.11
CA ALA A 69 2.69 37.82 8.43
C ALA A 69 3.20 39.17 8.97
N ALA A 70 3.40 39.27 10.29
CA ALA A 70 3.96 40.47 10.91
C ALA A 70 5.39 40.76 10.43
N ALA A 71 6.24 39.73 10.34
CA ALA A 71 7.61 39.85 9.84
C ALA A 71 7.64 40.31 8.38
N ARG A 72 6.85 39.69 7.48
CA ARG A 72 6.74 40.12 6.07
C ARG A 72 6.28 41.57 5.96
N ARG A 73 5.24 41.93 6.72
CA ARG A 73 4.74 43.31 6.74
C ARG A 73 5.79 44.29 7.22
N LYS A 74 6.63 43.92 8.21
CA LYS A 74 7.73 44.77 8.68
C LYS A 74 8.78 45.00 7.58
N GLN A 75 9.09 43.96 6.82
CA GLN A 75 10.02 44.01 5.69
C GLN A 75 9.53 44.93 4.55
N GLU A 76 8.21 44.96 4.31
CA GLU A 76 7.59 45.78 3.26
C GLU A 76 7.53 47.29 3.58
N ILE A 77 7.79 47.70 4.82
CA ILE A 77 7.75 49.12 5.21
C ILE A 77 9.00 49.82 4.63
N SER A 78 8.79 50.76 3.69
CA SER A 78 9.88 51.40 2.94
C SER A 78 10.85 52.25 3.77
N ASN A 79 10.41 52.75 4.94
CA ASN A 79 11.26 53.52 5.86
C ASN A 79 10.86 53.20 7.32
N PRO A 80 11.24 52.02 7.83
CA PRO A 80 10.80 51.58 9.13
C PRO A 80 11.61 52.27 10.22
N THR A 81 10.94 52.71 11.30
CA THR A 81 11.63 53.36 12.44
C THR A 81 12.65 52.46 13.13
N ILE A 82 12.47 51.15 13.02
CA ILE A 82 13.45 50.13 13.40
C ILE A 82 13.71 49.32 12.12
N PRO A 83 14.95 49.28 11.59
CA PRO A 83 15.33 48.42 10.49
C PRO A 83 14.87 46.97 10.73
N TYR A 84 14.51 46.26 9.66
CA TYR A 84 14.02 44.88 9.79
C TYR A 84 15.05 43.95 10.45
N GLU A 85 16.33 44.14 10.15
CA GLU A 85 17.44 43.37 10.74
C GLU A 85 17.53 43.58 12.25
N GLU A 86 17.56 44.84 12.71
CA GLU A 86 17.54 45.17 14.14
C GLU A 86 16.26 44.66 14.83
N PHE A 87 15.12 44.71 14.14
CA PHE A 87 13.86 44.18 14.65
C PHE A 87 13.94 42.66 14.88
N VAL A 88 14.46 41.91 13.90
CA VAL A 88 14.63 40.45 14.00
C VAL A 88 15.66 40.09 15.06
N GLU A 89 16.81 40.78 15.09
CA GLU A 89 17.85 40.55 16.08
C GLU A 89 17.34 40.78 17.51
N HIS A 90 16.60 41.87 17.72
CA HIS A 90 16.02 42.20 19.02
C HIS A 90 15.02 41.14 19.49
N ILE A 91 14.18 40.62 18.59
CA ILE A 91 13.26 39.53 18.92
C ILE A 91 14.03 38.24 19.23
N ALA A 92 15.05 37.90 18.44
CA ALA A 92 15.87 36.71 18.68
C ALA A 92 16.55 36.76 20.06
N ASN A 93 17.12 37.92 20.43
CA ASN A 93 17.69 38.18 21.74
C ASN A 93 16.67 38.02 22.87
N LEU A 94 15.46 38.51 22.67
CA LEU A 94 14.43 38.43 23.68
C LEU A 94 13.96 36.99 23.91
N CYS A 95 13.83 36.20 22.83
CA CYS A 95 13.30 34.85 22.89
C CYS A 95 14.12 33.91 23.78
N THR A 96 15.41 34.19 24.01
CA THR A 96 16.25 33.38 24.93
C THR A 96 15.83 33.50 26.40
N PHE A 97 15.02 34.52 26.75
CA PHE A 97 14.56 34.78 28.11
C PHE A 97 13.05 34.54 28.32
N LEU A 98 12.32 34.21 27.25
CA LEU A 98 10.87 33.97 27.30
C LEU A 98 10.55 32.48 27.48
N ASP A 99 9.26 32.18 27.64
CA ASP A 99 8.76 30.80 27.61
C ASP A 99 9.23 30.06 26.34
N PRO A 100 9.87 28.87 26.46
CA PRO A 100 10.44 28.16 25.32
C PRO A 100 9.47 27.85 24.18
N ILE A 101 8.21 27.48 24.49
CA ILE A 101 7.22 27.13 23.46
C ILE A 101 6.77 28.39 22.72
N PHE A 102 6.54 29.47 23.47
CA PHE A 102 6.25 30.78 22.88
C PHE A 102 7.40 31.26 21.99
N SER A 103 8.63 31.17 22.48
CA SER A 103 9.85 31.51 21.74
C SER A 103 9.97 30.72 20.44
N LEU A 104 9.78 29.39 20.49
CA LEU A 104 9.79 28.56 19.28
C LEU A 104 8.76 29.01 18.25
N CYS A 105 7.54 29.36 18.67
CA CYS A 105 6.50 29.85 17.77
C CYS A 105 6.87 31.20 17.12
N VAL A 106 7.40 32.14 17.90
CA VAL A 106 7.82 33.45 17.40
C VAL A 106 8.99 33.32 16.43
N LEU A 107 10.03 32.56 16.81
CA LEU A 107 11.22 32.37 15.97
C LEU A 107 10.90 31.63 14.66
N THR A 108 10.05 30.60 14.72
CA THR A 108 9.58 29.89 13.52
C THR A 108 8.79 30.83 12.61
N GLY A 109 7.91 31.66 13.18
CA GLY A 109 7.16 32.67 12.43
C GLY A 109 8.11 33.65 11.73
N ILE A 110 9.15 34.14 12.41
CA ILE A 110 10.16 35.03 11.82
C ILE A 110 10.89 34.35 10.66
N LEU A 111 11.34 33.10 10.80
CA LEU A 111 12.01 32.37 9.72
C LEU A 111 11.10 32.21 8.49
N LEU A 112 9.84 31.80 8.68
CA LEU A 112 8.84 31.70 7.61
C LEU A 112 8.48 33.06 6.99
N GLY A 113 8.68 34.13 7.75
CA GLY A 113 8.49 35.51 7.33
C GLY A 113 9.62 36.08 6.47
N GLY A 114 10.75 35.38 6.32
CA GLY A 114 11.90 35.82 5.53
C GLY A 114 12.99 36.50 6.34
N ALA A 115 13.50 35.82 7.38
CA ALA A 115 14.60 36.34 8.21
C ALA A 115 15.87 36.66 7.37
N PRO A 116 16.64 37.72 7.72
CA PRO A 116 17.90 38.03 7.05
C PRO A 116 18.92 36.89 7.17
N ASP A 117 19.66 36.58 6.10
CA ASP A 117 20.56 35.42 6.03
C ASP A 117 21.59 35.37 7.18
N HIS A 118 22.17 36.51 7.55
CA HIS A 118 23.15 36.58 8.64
C HIS A 118 22.55 36.34 10.03
N LEU A 119 21.24 36.57 10.22
CA LEU A 119 20.51 36.29 11.46
C LEU A 119 19.85 34.90 11.45
N LYS A 120 19.62 34.33 10.26
CA LYS A 120 18.99 33.02 10.09
C LYS A 120 19.71 31.94 10.90
N HIS A 121 21.02 31.78 10.72
CA HIS A 121 21.81 30.77 11.44
C HIS A 121 21.74 30.93 12.96
N ARG A 122 21.68 32.17 13.45
CA ARG A 122 21.54 32.44 14.88
C ARG A 122 20.18 31.99 15.40
N ILE A 123 19.10 32.30 14.67
CA ILE A 123 17.74 31.87 15.02
C ILE A 123 17.63 30.34 14.99
N GLU A 124 18.22 29.71 13.97
CA GLU A 124 18.31 28.26 13.87
C GLU A 124 19.00 27.65 15.09
N GLY A 125 20.13 28.21 15.52
CA GLY A 125 20.83 27.79 16.74
C GLY A 125 19.93 27.86 17.98
N ILE A 126 19.20 28.96 18.17
CA ILE A 126 18.28 29.10 19.31
C ILE A 126 17.13 28.06 19.24
N ILE A 127 16.59 27.79 18.06
CA ILE A 127 15.56 26.76 17.87
C ILE A 127 16.09 25.38 18.23
N VAL A 128 17.31 25.05 17.78
CA VAL A 128 17.98 23.79 18.09
C VAL A 128 18.22 23.67 19.60
N ASP A 129 18.76 24.71 20.23
CA ASP A 129 19.00 24.73 21.68
C ASP A 129 17.69 24.50 22.46
N PHE A 130 16.62 25.22 22.11
CA PHE A 130 15.32 25.00 22.75
C PHE A 130 14.81 23.57 22.54
N SER A 131 14.93 23.02 21.33
CA SER A 131 14.47 21.66 21.03
C SER A 131 15.13 20.61 21.93
N GLN A 132 16.38 20.84 22.36
CA GLN A 132 17.13 19.95 23.25
C GLN A 132 16.71 20.08 24.72
N THR A 133 16.09 21.19 25.12
CA THR A 133 15.61 21.39 26.51
C THR A 133 14.33 20.62 26.83
N PHE A 134 13.53 20.24 25.82
CA PHE A 134 12.27 19.55 26.03
C PHE A 134 12.47 18.08 26.37
N THR A 135 11.85 17.65 27.47
CA THR A 135 11.87 16.23 27.88
C THR A 135 10.68 15.45 27.33
N PHE A 136 9.63 16.15 26.88
CA PHE A 136 8.39 15.57 26.33
C PHE A 136 7.68 14.59 27.28
N LYS A 137 7.89 14.78 28.58
CA LYS A 137 7.21 14.04 29.65
C LYS A 137 5.83 14.63 29.95
N ASN A 138 5.66 15.93 29.72
CA ASN A 138 4.40 16.63 29.93
C ASN A 138 3.68 16.83 28.59
N GLU A 139 2.35 16.75 28.58
CA GLU A 139 1.56 16.97 27.36
C GLU A 139 1.74 18.38 26.80
N SER A 140 2.01 19.37 27.65
CA SER A 140 2.31 20.75 27.23
C SER A 140 3.53 20.83 26.31
N ASP A 141 4.52 19.95 26.48
CA ASP A 141 5.73 19.95 25.66
C ASP A 141 5.41 19.55 24.22
N TYR A 142 4.32 18.82 23.97
CA TYR A 142 3.90 18.43 22.62
C TYR A 142 3.51 19.63 21.75
N LEU A 143 3.18 20.77 22.36
CA LEU A 143 2.92 22.01 21.64
C LEU A 143 4.18 22.52 20.90
N ALA A 144 5.39 22.15 21.35
CA ALA A 144 6.64 22.49 20.66
C ALA A 144 6.81 21.76 19.31
N ILE A 145 6.06 20.69 19.04
CA ILE A 145 6.15 19.95 17.78
C ILE A 145 5.61 20.78 16.61
N VAL A 146 4.59 21.61 16.82
CA VAL A 146 4.01 22.47 15.77
C VAL A 146 5.04 23.45 15.17
N PRO A 147 5.72 24.30 15.97
CA PRO A 147 6.75 25.19 15.44
C PRO A 147 7.92 24.41 14.84
N LEU A 148 8.38 23.32 15.46
CA LEU A 148 9.48 22.53 14.92
C LEU A 148 9.13 21.87 13.58
N ALA A 149 7.89 21.42 13.39
CA ALA A 149 7.40 20.88 12.14
C ALA A 149 7.33 21.93 11.04
N LYS A 150 6.79 23.12 11.34
CA LYS A 150 6.73 24.24 10.38
C LYS A 150 8.11 24.80 10.05
N ALA A 151 9.04 24.79 11.00
CA ALA A 151 10.41 25.24 10.78
C ALA A 151 11.16 24.38 9.75
N GLN A 152 10.78 23.11 9.55
CA GLN A 152 11.47 22.20 8.61
C GLN A 152 11.58 22.73 7.18
N PHE A 153 10.67 23.62 6.76
CA PHE A 153 10.70 24.20 5.40
C PHE A 153 11.74 25.32 5.23
N VAL A 154 12.23 25.88 6.33
CA VAL A 154 13.11 27.07 6.32
C VAL A 154 14.46 26.83 6.98
N LEU A 155 14.57 25.84 7.87
CA LEU A 155 15.84 25.43 8.48
C LEU A 155 16.87 24.97 7.43
N SER A 156 18.13 25.31 7.65
CA SER A 156 19.28 24.73 6.96
C SER A 156 19.40 23.22 7.24
N GLU A 157 20.09 22.48 6.36
CA GLU A 157 20.31 21.04 6.56
C GLU A 157 21.14 20.75 7.82
N ASP A 158 22.10 21.61 8.17
CA ASP A 158 22.90 21.50 9.39
C ASP A 158 22.05 21.66 10.65
N ALA A 159 21.13 22.65 10.65
CA ALA A 159 20.19 22.83 11.75
C ALA A 159 19.23 21.64 11.87
N LYS A 160 18.72 21.10 10.76
CA LYS A 160 17.88 19.89 10.76
C LYS A 160 18.62 18.69 11.32
N ALA A 161 19.88 18.49 10.93
CA ALA A 161 20.71 17.40 11.42
C ALA A 161 21.02 17.51 12.93
N SER A 162 21.02 18.73 13.46
CA SER A 162 21.28 19.01 14.88
C SER A 162 20.06 18.86 15.79
N LEU A 163 18.86 18.65 15.23
CA LEU A 163 17.65 18.41 16.01
C LEU A 163 17.71 17.04 16.71
N PRO A 164 17.23 16.93 17.97
CA PRO A 164 17.28 15.69 18.74
C PRO A 164 16.24 14.69 18.25
N SER A 165 16.55 14.02 17.14
CA SER A 165 15.61 13.19 16.37
C SER A 165 14.95 12.09 17.20
N SER A 166 15.69 11.45 18.10
CA SER A 166 15.15 10.43 19.02
C SER A 166 14.16 10.99 20.05
N LEU A 167 14.32 12.24 20.49
CA LEU A 167 13.40 12.92 21.41
C LEU A 167 12.15 13.44 20.69
N LEU A 168 12.28 13.87 19.43
CA LEU A 168 11.19 14.49 18.67
C LEU A 168 10.26 13.48 17.99
N LEU A 169 10.78 12.32 17.59
CA LEU A 169 10.02 11.34 16.80
C LEU A 169 8.75 10.89 17.53
N ARG A 170 8.87 10.43 18.78
CA ARG A 170 7.73 9.90 19.54
C ARG A 170 6.64 10.96 19.81
N PRO A 171 6.96 12.18 20.27
CA PRO A 171 6.01 13.28 20.33
C PRO A 171 5.33 13.60 19.00
N ALA A 172 6.10 13.69 17.91
CA ALA A 172 5.56 13.99 16.59
C ALA A 172 4.56 12.92 16.13
N LEU A 173 4.88 11.65 16.36
CA LEU A 173 3.96 10.54 16.09
C LEU A 173 2.69 10.61 16.94
N ARG A 174 2.79 10.97 18.22
CA ARG A 174 1.60 11.13 19.09
C ARG A 174 0.67 12.24 18.62
N VAL A 175 1.24 13.34 18.11
CA VAL A 175 0.47 14.47 17.58
C VAL A 175 -0.30 14.06 16.31
N ILE A 176 0.37 13.36 15.37
CA ILE A 176 -0.26 12.95 14.11
C ILE A 176 -1.20 11.76 14.30
N TYR A 177 -0.71 10.71 14.96
CA TYR A 177 -1.37 9.41 15.06
C TYR A 177 -2.14 9.26 16.38
N ASN A 178 -2.85 10.31 16.77
CA ASN A 178 -3.77 10.24 17.89
C ASN A 178 -5.07 9.54 17.45
N PRO A 179 -5.42 8.36 18.00
CA PRO A 179 -6.63 7.65 17.60
C PRO A 179 -7.92 8.45 17.84
N ALA A 180 -7.92 9.35 18.83
CA ALA A 180 -9.06 10.23 19.12
C ALA A 180 -9.36 11.18 17.94
N ALA A 181 -8.35 11.57 17.16
CA ALA A 181 -8.52 12.45 16.01
C ALA A 181 -9.24 11.78 14.83
N ILE A 182 -9.37 10.45 14.82
CA ILE A 182 -10.14 9.73 13.78
C ILE A 182 -11.64 9.80 14.08
N VAL A 183 -12.00 9.72 15.36
CA VAL A 183 -13.39 9.65 15.83
C VAL A 183 -14.01 11.05 15.96
N ASP A 184 -13.23 12.04 16.39
CA ASP A 184 -13.70 13.41 16.57
C ASP A 184 -13.42 14.26 15.32
N SER A 185 -14.48 14.62 14.61
CA SER A 185 -14.41 15.46 13.40
C SER A 185 -13.78 16.85 13.61
N THR A 186 -13.79 17.38 14.83
CA THR A 186 -13.23 18.69 15.16
C THR A 186 -11.73 18.63 15.43
N LEU A 187 -11.26 17.55 16.08
CA LEU A 187 -9.83 17.28 16.28
C LEU A 187 -9.14 16.87 14.97
N ALA A 188 -9.88 16.25 14.05
CA ALA A 188 -9.38 15.88 12.73
C ALA A 188 -8.94 17.11 11.91
N SER A 189 -9.80 18.13 11.79
CA SER A 189 -9.55 19.27 10.89
C SER A 189 -8.27 20.05 11.22
N ASP A 190 -7.94 20.16 12.51
CA ASP A 190 -6.80 20.95 12.97
C ASP A 190 -5.47 20.21 12.74
N SER A 191 -5.44 18.89 12.95
CA SER A 191 -4.24 18.07 12.74
C SER A 191 -3.91 17.83 11.27
N PHE A 192 -4.92 17.76 10.38
CA PHE A 192 -4.70 17.47 8.95
C PHE A 192 -4.17 18.66 8.15
N ASN A 193 -4.45 19.90 8.55
CA ASN A 193 -3.99 21.10 7.82
C ASN A 193 -2.46 21.23 7.77
N ASP A 194 -1.77 20.73 8.80
CA ASP A 194 -0.31 20.78 8.92
C ASP A 194 0.36 19.41 8.73
N PHE A 195 -0.39 18.41 8.25
CA PHE A 195 0.08 17.03 8.09
C PHE A 195 1.41 16.92 7.31
N GLY A 196 1.57 17.74 6.26
CA GLY A 196 2.80 17.78 5.47
C GLY A 196 4.01 18.22 6.30
N ALA A 197 3.85 19.24 7.15
CA ALA A 197 4.92 19.75 8.02
C ALA A 197 5.38 18.67 9.02
N TYR A 198 4.43 17.99 9.65
CA TYR A 198 4.75 16.92 10.60
C TYR A 198 5.39 15.71 9.91
N SER A 199 4.93 15.35 8.72
CA SER A 199 5.54 14.27 7.93
C SER A 199 6.99 14.59 7.54
N HIS A 200 7.29 15.84 7.19
CA HIS A 200 8.68 16.26 6.94
C HIS A 200 9.55 16.19 8.20
N LEU A 201 9.03 16.60 9.36
CA LEU A 201 9.74 16.48 10.64
C LEU A 201 10.06 15.01 10.95
N ILE A 202 9.06 14.14 10.87
CA ILE A 202 9.24 12.69 11.07
C ILE A 202 10.26 12.14 10.07
N GLY A 203 10.13 12.48 8.79
CA GLY A 203 11.05 12.04 7.74
C GLY A 203 12.50 12.44 8.05
N ASN A 204 12.73 13.66 8.53
CA ASN A 204 14.06 14.09 8.95
C ASN A 204 14.54 13.39 10.21
N CYS A 205 13.67 13.18 11.21
CA CYS A 205 14.03 12.40 12.40
C CYS A 205 14.39 10.94 12.07
N LEU A 206 13.73 10.35 11.07
CA LEU A 206 13.98 8.98 10.63
C LEU A 206 15.31 8.84 9.88
N LYS A 207 15.85 9.91 9.28
CA LYS A 207 17.16 9.85 8.59
C LYS A 207 18.32 9.52 9.51
N THR A 208 18.22 9.89 10.78
CA THR A 208 19.26 9.67 11.81
C THR A 208 18.80 8.72 12.90
N ALA A 209 17.59 8.14 12.76
CA ALA A 209 17.01 7.25 13.74
C ALA A 209 17.77 5.92 13.81
N ASP A 210 17.95 5.41 15.02
CA ASP A 210 18.42 4.05 15.24
C ASP A 210 17.28 3.04 15.00
N LEU A 211 17.64 1.75 15.04
CA LEU A 211 16.68 0.67 14.86
C LEU A 211 15.55 0.69 15.91
N ALA A 212 15.84 1.10 17.15
CA ALA A 212 14.85 1.16 18.21
C ALA A 212 13.79 2.23 17.95
N ALA A 213 14.21 3.40 17.46
CA ALA A 213 13.34 4.49 17.06
C ALA A 213 12.48 4.12 15.84
N ILE A 214 13.07 3.51 14.80
CA ILE A 214 12.32 3.00 13.64
C ILE A 214 11.31 1.94 14.08
N SER A 215 11.71 1.04 15.00
CA SER A 215 10.83 0.03 15.54
C SER A 215 9.63 0.64 16.27
N HIS A 216 9.89 1.61 17.15
CA HIS A 216 8.83 2.30 17.88
C HIS A 216 7.89 3.06 16.94
N TYR A 217 8.43 3.69 15.89
CA TYR A 217 7.64 4.32 14.84
C TYR A 217 6.64 3.34 14.23
N LEU A 218 7.12 2.17 13.78
CA LEU A 218 6.27 1.16 13.14
C LEU A 218 5.19 0.64 14.11
N ASP A 219 5.50 0.51 15.40
CA ASP A 219 4.50 0.08 16.41
C ASP A 219 3.39 1.13 16.61
N VAL A 220 3.75 2.42 16.61
CA VAL A 220 2.76 3.51 16.73
C VAL A 220 1.88 3.55 15.48
N VAL A 221 2.48 3.44 14.29
CA VAL A 221 1.72 3.42 13.03
C VAL A 221 0.83 2.18 12.93
N ASP A 222 1.31 0.99 13.31
CA ASP A 222 0.49 -0.23 13.32
C ASP A 222 -0.72 -0.09 14.26
N SER A 223 -0.48 0.35 15.50
CA SER A 223 -1.55 0.61 16.48
C SER A 223 -2.59 1.60 15.94
N PHE A 224 -2.11 2.66 15.30
CA PHE A 224 -2.94 3.66 14.69
C PHE A 224 -3.77 3.11 13.52
N CYS A 225 -3.14 2.41 12.57
CA CYS A 225 -3.82 1.81 11.43
C CYS A 225 -4.86 0.76 11.86
N ARG A 226 -4.56 -0.06 12.87
CA ARG A 226 -5.54 -0.99 13.47
C ARG A 226 -6.73 -0.27 14.09
N THR A 227 -6.47 0.81 14.82
CA THR A 227 -7.56 1.61 15.41
C THR A 227 -8.40 2.26 14.33
N ALA A 228 -7.75 2.83 13.31
CA ALA A 228 -8.39 3.44 12.15
C ALA A 228 -9.30 2.45 11.43
N ALA A 229 -8.83 1.21 11.22
CA ALA A 229 -9.61 0.13 10.62
C ALA A 229 -10.81 -0.30 11.48
N ALA A 230 -10.65 -0.31 12.81
CA ALA A 230 -11.73 -0.66 13.73
C ALA A 230 -12.87 0.36 13.72
N VAL A 231 -12.55 1.65 13.54
CA VAL A 231 -13.54 2.76 13.50
C VAL A 231 -13.86 3.22 12.08
N TYR A 232 -13.66 2.38 11.06
CA TYR A 232 -13.89 2.76 9.68
C TYR A 232 -15.36 3.08 9.38
N PHE A 233 -15.58 4.22 8.70
CA PHE A 233 -16.88 4.65 8.18
C PHE A 233 -16.75 4.99 6.69
N PRO A 234 -17.66 4.50 5.82
CA PRO A 234 -17.62 4.78 4.37
C PRO A 234 -17.61 6.27 4.01
N ASP A 235 -18.30 7.11 4.79
CA ASP A 235 -18.36 8.57 4.54
C ASP A 235 -17.03 9.30 4.81
N ALA A 236 -16.08 8.64 5.48
CA ALA A 236 -14.79 9.21 5.84
C ALA A 236 -13.64 8.80 4.90
N VAL A 237 -13.92 8.11 3.78
CA VAL A 237 -12.91 7.58 2.85
C VAL A 237 -11.83 8.61 2.47
N GLN A 238 -12.20 9.86 2.18
CA GLN A 238 -11.23 10.90 1.82
C GLN A 238 -10.24 11.23 2.96
N ARG A 239 -10.65 11.12 4.22
CA ARG A 239 -9.76 11.31 5.38
C ARG A 239 -8.79 10.15 5.49
N TYR A 240 -9.28 8.92 5.33
CA TYR A 240 -8.43 7.74 5.28
C TYR A 240 -7.43 7.78 4.12
N LYS A 241 -7.81 8.33 2.95
CA LYS A 241 -6.87 8.57 1.83
C LYS A 241 -5.68 9.43 2.25
N MET A 242 -5.96 10.61 2.81
CA MET A 242 -4.91 11.56 3.23
C MET A 242 -3.99 10.94 4.28
N LEU A 243 -4.59 10.20 5.21
CA LEU A 243 -3.89 9.49 6.26
C LEU A 243 -2.94 8.42 5.71
N ILE A 244 -3.45 7.52 4.87
CA ILE A 244 -2.68 6.42 4.29
C ILE A 244 -1.61 6.95 3.35
N PHE A 245 -1.90 8.00 2.57
CA PHE A 245 -0.90 8.69 1.76
C PHE A 245 0.26 9.19 2.61
N GLY A 246 -0.06 9.80 3.75
CA GLY A 246 0.93 10.27 4.70
C GLY A 246 1.79 9.18 5.33
N VAL A 247 1.15 8.12 5.80
CA VAL A 247 1.84 6.91 6.29
C VAL A 247 2.76 6.35 5.20
N SER A 248 2.30 6.33 3.95
CA SER A 248 3.07 5.82 2.80
C SER A 248 4.33 6.64 2.54
N LEU A 249 4.25 7.98 2.58
CA LEU A 249 5.42 8.86 2.42
C LEU A 249 6.45 8.65 3.53
N GLN A 250 5.99 8.48 4.77
CA GLN A 250 6.89 8.26 5.91
C GLN A 250 7.56 6.88 5.84
N ILE A 251 6.81 5.83 5.48
CA ILE A 251 7.35 4.49 5.24
C ILE A 251 8.34 4.50 4.06
N GLN A 252 8.04 5.21 2.98
CA GLN A 252 8.97 5.41 1.86
C GLN A 252 10.31 5.99 2.36
N GLY A 253 10.28 6.95 3.30
CA GLY A 253 11.49 7.46 3.94
C GLY A 253 12.30 6.39 4.67
N ILE A 254 11.63 5.47 5.39
CA ILE A 254 12.28 4.32 6.05
C ILE A 254 12.88 3.36 5.02
N CYS A 255 12.16 3.09 3.93
CA CYS A 255 12.63 2.28 2.82
C CYS A 255 13.89 2.84 2.17
N VAL A 256 13.97 4.17 2.01
CA VAL A 256 15.22 4.84 1.58
C VAL A 256 16.35 4.60 2.59
N GLN A 257 16.07 4.62 3.90
CA GLN A 257 17.09 4.28 4.91
C GLN A 257 17.55 2.82 4.83
N ILE A 258 16.63 1.88 4.58
CA ILE A 258 16.96 0.47 4.36
C ILE A 258 17.92 0.31 3.18
N LEU A 259 17.70 1.04 2.10
CA LEU A 259 18.58 1.03 0.92
C LEU A 259 19.98 1.59 1.20
N HIS A 260 20.09 2.68 1.97
CA HIS A 260 21.37 3.36 2.20
C HIS A 260 22.16 2.77 3.36
N ASN A 261 21.48 2.20 4.37
CA ASN A 261 22.10 1.80 5.63
C ASN A 261 22.13 0.27 5.80
N ARG A 262 23.24 -0.34 5.36
CA ARG A 262 23.46 -1.79 5.39
C ARG A 262 23.42 -2.43 6.79
N HIS A 263 23.51 -1.63 7.86
CA HIS A 263 23.45 -2.13 9.24
C HIS A 263 22.03 -2.38 9.74
N LEU A 264 21.01 -1.85 9.05
CA LEU A 264 19.63 -2.10 9.42
C LEU A 264 19.22 -3.54 9.05
N PRO A 265 18.42 -4.23 9.89
CA PRO A 265 17.92 -5.56 9.59
C PRO A 265 16.79 -5.48 8.54
N ALA A 266 17.18 -5.24 7.29
CA ALA A 266 16.28 -4.97 6.16
C ALA A 266 15.12 -5.98 6.05
N PRO A 267 15.33 -7.31 6.14
CA PRO A 267 14.22 -8.28 6.03
C PRO A 267 13.19 -8.17 7.15
N LYS A 268 13.64 -7.91 8.38
CA LYS A 268 12.74 -7.72 9.54
C LYS A 268 11.90 -6.45 9.40
N LEU A 269 12.52 -5.38 8.91
CA LEU A 269 11.83 -4.12 8.67
C LEU A 269 10.84 -4.24 7.51
N ALA A 270 11.25 -4.87 6.40
CA ALA A 270 10.37 -5.14 5.25
C ALA A 270 9.13 -5.95 5.67
N ARG A 271 9.31 -7.04 6.42
CA ARG A 271 8.17 -7.79 6.99
C ARG A 271 7.25 -6.88 7.79
N ARG A 272 7.79 -6.11 8.75
CA ARG A 272 6.98 -5.26 9.63
C ARG A 272 6.23 -4.17 8.88
N ILE A 273 6.85 -3.56 7.87
CA ILE A 273 6.20 -2.58 7.00
C ILE A 273 4.99 -3.20 6.31
N LEU A 274 5.15 -4.39 5.71
CA LEU A 274 4.03 -5.10 5.07
C LEU A 274 2.96 -5.53 6.08
N THR A 275 3.32 -5.87 7.32
CA THR A 275 2.33 -6.17 8.38
C THR A 275 1.51 -4.94 8.77
N VAL A 276 2.14 -3.76 8.89
CA VAL A 276 1.45 -2.50 9.26
C VAL A 276 0.35 -2.16 8.26
N ILE A 277 0.66 -2.28 6.96
CA ILE A 277 -0.26 -1.92 5.86
C ILE A 277 -1.45 -2.88 5.77
N GLN A 278 -1.31 -4.14 6.21
CA GLN A 278 -2.41 -5.12 6.19
C GLN A 278 -3.70 -4.55 6.80
N SER A 279 -3.59 -3.85 7.92
CA SER A 279 -4.75 -3.36 8.67
C SER A 279 -5.59 -2.35 7.89
N VAL A 280 -5.01 -1.66 6.90
CA VAL A 280 -5.66 -0.65 6.06
C VAL A 280 -5.73 -1.05 4.59
N ALA A 281 -5.39 -2.30 4.25
CA ALA A 281 -5.36 -2.79 2.87
C ALA A 281 -6.75 -2.71 2.20
N PHE A 282 -7.82 -2.97 2.96
CA PHE A 282 -9.19 -2.83 2.44
C PHE A 282 -9.53 -1.39 2.03
N VAL A 283 -8.94 -0.39 2.68
CA VAL A 283 -9.14 1.00 2.27
C VAL A 283 -8.52 1.18 0.90
N LEU A 284 -7.26 0.73 0.71
CA LEU A 284 -6.53 0.83 -0.56
C LEU A 284 -7.31 0.22 -1.74
N GLU A 285 -7.98 -0.90 -1.51
CA GLU A 285 -8.89 -1.54 -2.47
C GLU A 285 -10.06 -0.61 -2.84
N GLU A 286 -10.78 -0.08 -1.84
CA GLU A 286 -11.89 0.87 -2.03
C GLU A 286 -11.45 2.18 -2.71
N LEU A 287 -10.18 2.58 -2.57
CA LEU A 287 -9.69 3.80 -3.21
C LEU A 287 -9.52 3.65 -4.72
N GLY A 288 -9.40 2.42 -5.23
CA GLY A 288 -9.02 2.13 -6.63
C GLY A 288 -7.69 2.79 -7.05
N GLY A 289 -6.89 3.24 -6.08
CA GLY A 289 -5.79 4.17 -6.29
C GLY A 289 -4.47 3.56 -5.84
N LYS A 290 -3.59 3.30 -6.81
CA LYS A 290 -2.16 3.11 -6.55
C LYS A 290 -1.54 4.49 -6.36
N PHE A 291 -0.91 4.72 -5.21
CA PHE A 291 -0.03 5.87 -5.03
C PHE A 291 1.40 5.40 -5.30
N ASP A 292 2.20 6.20 -6.02
CA ASP A 292 3.58 5.85 -6.36
C ASP A 292 4.41 5.50 -5.11
N ALA A 293 4.17 6.19 -3.99
CA ALA A 293 4.84 5.92 -2.73
C ALA A 293 4.54 4.51 -2.18
N LEU A 294 3.27 4.09 -2.25
CA LEU A 294 2.80 2.78 -1.81
C LEU A 294 3.42 1.67 -2.66
N GLU A 295 3.37 1.83 -3.98
CA GLU A 295 3.96 0.88 -4.92
C GLU A 295 5.47 0.76 -4.73
N PHE A 296 6.16 1.90 -4.61
CA PHE A 296 7.60 1.94 -4.36
C PHE A 296 8.01 1.15 -3.11
N PHE A 297 7.42 1.45 -1.95
CA PHE A 297 7.87 0.79 -0.72
C PHE A 297 7.45 -0.68 -0.69
N THR A 298 6.31 -1.02 -1.29
CA THR A 298 5.82 -2.40 -1.35
C THR A 298 6.74 -3.26 -2.23
N ASN A 299 7.09 -2.77 -3.42
CA ASN A 299 8.02 -3.45 -4.32
C ASN A 299 9.41 -3.59 -3.67
N LEU A 300 9.92 -2.54 -3.03
CA LEU A 300 11.20 -2.65 -2.31
C LEU A 300 11.13 -3.70 -1.19
N CYS A 301 10.04 -3.75 -0.43
CA CYS A 301 9.89 -4.77 0.62
C CYS A 301 9.88 -6.18 0.02
N PHE A 302 9.25 -6.39 -1.15
CA PHE A 302 9.32 -7.67 -1.85
C PHE A 302 10.74 -7.99 -2.32
N ASP A 303 11.43 -7.05 -2.96
CA ASP A 303 12.81 -7.25 -3.42
C ASP A 303 13.72 -7.67 -2.26
N VAL A 304 13.67 -6.95 -1.13
CA VAL A 304 14.44 -7.27 0.08
C VAL A 304 14.11 -8.68 0.61
N LEU A 305 12.83 -9.05 0.64
CA LEU A 305 12.39 -10.35 1.15
C LEU A 305 12.75 -11.51 0.19
N LEU A 306 12.68 -11.28 -1.11
CA LEU A 306 13.03 -12.23 -2.16
C LEU A 306 14.54 -12.46 -2.24
N GLU A 307 15.34 -11.39 -2.17
CA GLU A 307 16.80 -11.49 -2.25
C GLU A 307 17.43 -12.17 -1.04
N THR A 308 16.91 -11.91 0.16
CA THR A 308 17.55 -12.41 1.39
C THR A 308 17.24 -13.87 1.71
N GLY A 309 16.16 -14.43 1.18
CA GLY A 309 15.79 -15.85 1.35
C GLY A 309 15.69 -16.31 2.81
N GLY A 310 15.51 -15.37 3.75
CA GLY A 310 15.46 -15.63 5.20
C GLY A 310 14.12 -16.21 5.66
N PRO A 311 13.90 -16.37 6.99
CA PRO A 311 12.63 -16.88 7.52
C PRO A 311 11.52 -15.81 7.53
N GLU A 312 11.84 -14.53 7.34
CA GLU A 312 10.91 -13.41 7.44
C GLU A 312 9.70 -13.48 6.48
N PRO A 313 9.82 -13.88 5.20
CA PRO A 313 8.66 -14.07 4.31
C PRO A 313 7.65 -15.09 4.87
N SER A 314 8.15 -16.17 5.47
CA SER A 314 7.31 -17.19 6.08
C SER A 314 6.66 -16.70 7.38
N TYR A 315 7.38 -15.96 8.22
CA TYR A 315 6.80 -15.32 9.40
C TYR A 315 5.74 -14.29 9.03
N LEU A 316 5.95 -13.50 7.97
CA LEU A 316 4.96 -12.57 7.46
C LEU A 316 3.65 -13.30 7.16
N LEU A 317 3.70 -14.37 6.37
CA LEU A 317 2.51 -15.12 6.00
C LEU A 317 1.84 -15.84 7.17
N GLN A 318 2.62 -16.33 8.14
CA GLN A 318 2.06 -16.87 9.38
C GLN A 318 1.30 -15.81 10.18
N ASP A 319 1.82 -14.58 10.23
CA ASP A 319 1.17 -13.46 10.91
C ASP A 319 -0.08 -12.99 10.13
N LEU A 320 0.03 -12.85 8.80
CA LEU A 320 -1.06 -12.39 7.94
C LEU A 320 -2.21 -13.40 7.88
N GLY A 321 -1.89 -14.69 7.77
CA GLY A 321 -2.82 -15.80 7.61
C GLY A 321 -3.32 -16.42 8.91
N ARG A 322 -2.91 -15.88 10.07
CA ARG A 322 -3.49 -16.30 11.35
C ARG A 322 -5.01 -16.05 11.32
N ASN A 323 -5.79 -17.10 11.58
CA ASN A 323 -7.25 -17.06 11.65
C ASN A 323 -7.92 -16.61 10.34
N TRP A 324 -7.35 -16.96 9.18
CA TRP A 324 -7.95 -16.62 7.88
C TRP A 324 -9.38 -17.16 7.73
N TRP A 325 -9.70 -18.29 8.39
CA TRP A 325 -11.02 -18.93 8.39
C TRP A 325 -12.09 -18.14 9.18
N ASP A 326 -11.68 -17.22 10.06
CA ASP A 326 -12.59 -16.36 10.82
C ASP A 326 -12.90 -15.05 10.09
N LEU A 327 -12.31 -14.81 8.92
CA LEU A 327 -12.51 -13.60 8.13
C LEU A 327 -13.79 -13.72 7.29
N ASP A 328 -14.69 -12.75 7.45
CA ASP A 328 -15.90 -12.64 6.65
C ASP A 328 -15.60 -11.89 5.33
N VAL A 329 -15.83 -12.55 4.19
CA VAL A 329 -15.67 -11.95 2.85
C VAL A 329 -16.72 -10.88 2.56
N MET A 330 -17.86 -10.94 3.24
CA MET A 330 -18.91 -9.93 3.11
C MET A 330 -18.56 -8.63 3.86
N ASP A 331 -17.71 -8.70 4.89
CA ASP A 331 -17.13 -7.53 5.56
C ASP A 331 -15.95 -6.99 4.75
N VAL A 332 -15.96 -5.68 4.45
CA VAL A 332 -14.94 -5.03 3.63
C VAL A 332 -13.53 -5.24 4.21
N ARG A 333 -13.38 -5.26 5.55
CA ARG A 333 -12.07 -5.43 6.19
C ARG A 333 -11.61 -6.88 6.11
N GLY A 334 -12.52 -7.83 6.34
CA GLY A 334 -12.25 -9.26 6.16
C GLY A 334 -11.79 -9.57 4.74
N ARG A 335 -12.55 -9.08 3.74
CA ARG A 335 -12.20 -9.19 2.32
C ARG A 335 -10.83 -8.58 1.98
N GLY A 336 -10.59 -7.32 2.35
CA GLY A 336 -9.32 -6.66 2.01
C GLY A 336 -8.11 -7.33 2.66
N ARG A 337 -8.27 -7.91 3.88
CA ARG A 337 -7.20 -8.71 4.52
C ARG A 337 -6.92 -10.00 3.76
N LEU A 338 -7.95 -10.68 3.26
CA LEU A 338 -7.80 -11.91 2.46
C LEU A 338 -7.11 -11.63 1.13
N LEU A 339 -7.54 -10.58 0.42
CA LEU A 339 -6.92 -10.16 -0.84
C LEU A 339 -5.44 -9.82 -0.64
N TYR A 340 -5.14 -9.00 0.36
CA TYR A 340 -3.76 -8.62 0.69
C TYR A 340 -2.89 -9.83 1.02
N MET A 341 -3.42 -10.77 1.81
CA MET A 341 -2.71 -12.00 2.16
C MET A 341 -2.40 -12.85 0.92
N LEU A 342 -3.40 -13.09 0.05
CA LEU A 342 -3.25 -13.90 -1.16
C LEU A 342 -2.28 -13.24 -2.16
N GLU A 343 -2.37 -11.93 -2.35
CA GLU A 343 -1.47 -11.18 -3.24
C GLU A 343 -0.02 -11.21 -2.76
N ILE A 344 0.22 -11.02 -1.45
CA ILE A 344 1.57 -11.13 -0.88
C ILE A 344 2.10 -12.56 -1.04
N ALA A 345 1.24 -13.55 -0.79
CA ALA A 345 1.64 -14.94 -0.88
C ALA A 345 2.04 -15.34 -2.31
N GLU A 346 1.31 -14.86 -3.31
CA GLU A 346 1.63 -15.05 -4.72
C GLU A 346 3.04 -14.53 -5.04
N LYS A 347 3.35 -13.30 -4.62
CA LYS A 347 4.64 -12.64 -4.91
C LYS A 347 5.81 -13.25 -4.16
N LEU A 348 5.62 -13.66 -2.91
CA LEU A 348 6.68 -14.20 -2.06
C LEU A 348 6.86 -15.71 -2.18
N LEU A 349 6.00 -16.39 -2.93
CA LEU A 349 6.00 -17.84 -3.07
C LEU A 349 7.39 -18.49 -3.28
N PRO A 350 8.31 -17.93 -4.11
CA PRO A 350 9.62 -18.54 -4.35
C PRO A 350 10.51 -18.70 -3.10
N VAL A 351 10.24 -17.93 -2.04
CA VAL A 351 11.03 -17.90 -0.80
C VAL A 351 10.24 -18.37 0.43
N LEU A 352 9.00 -18.83 0.26
CA LEU A 352 8.19 -19.36 1.36
C LEU A 352 8.60 -20.79 1.73
N LYS A 353 8.50 -21.11 3.02
CA LYS A 353 8.67 -22.47 3.53
C LYS A 353 7.46 -23.34 3.14
N PRO A 354 7.68 -24.62 2.75
CA PRO A 354 6.60 -25.55 2.42
C PRO A 354 5.51 -25.65 3.50
N ASP A 355 5.89 -25.62 4.78
CA ASP A 355 4.94 -25.72 5.90
C ASP A 355 3.91 -24.58 5.91
N VAL A 356 4.32 -23.37 5.53
CA VAL A 356 3.41 -22.20 5.47
C VAL A 356 2.50 -22.28 4.26
N ILE A 357 3.05 -22.74 3.13
CA ILE A 357 2.28 -22.88 1.90
C ILE A 357 1.20 -23.95 2.09
N ASN A 358 1.60 -25.16 2.51
CA ASN A 358 0.68 -26.28 2.65
C ASN A 358 -0.24 -26.15 3.87
N GLY A 359 0.25 -25.58 4.97
CA GLY A 359 -0.51 -25.47 6.22
C GLY A 359 -1.46 -24.28 6.29
N ILE A 360 -1.21 -23.20 5.56
CA ILE A 360 -1.99 -21.96 5.64
C ILE A 360 -2.52 -21.57 4.27
N MET A 361 -1.65 -21.40 3.28
CA MET A 361 -2.03 -20.74 2.02
C MET A 361 -2.88 -21.63 1.11
N LEU A 362 -2.55 -22.91 0.96
CA LEU A 362 -3.37 -23.84 0.18
C LEU A 362 -4.75 -24.00 0.79
N GLY A 363 -4.84 -24.18 2.12
CA GLY A 363 -6.13 -24.25 2.80
C GLY A 363 -6.99 -23.01 2.58
N ALA A 364 -6.39 -21.82 2.65
CA ALA A 364 -7.09 -20.57 2.37
C ALA A 364 -7.53 -20.47 0.90
N ALA A 365 -6.64 -20.77 -0.05
CA ALA A 365 -6.95 -20.73 -1.47
C ALA A 365 -8.07 -21.73 -1.82
N GLU A 366 -7.93 -22.99 -1.42
CA GLU A 366 -8.92 -24.06 -1.65
C GLU A 366 -10.32 -23.71 -1.14
N TYR A 367 -10.40 -23.08 0.03
CA TYR A 367 -11.66 -22.62 0.58
C TYR A 367 -12.34 -21.58 -0.32
N TYR A 368 -11.57 -20.62 -0.83
CA TYR A 368 -12.07 -19.54 -1.67
C TYR A 368 -12.12 -19.84 -3.18
N LEU A 369 -11.61 -21.00 -3.62
CA LEU A 369 -11.76 -21.52 -4.98
C LEU A 369 -13.20 -21.96 -5.31
N THR A 370 -14.12 -21.91 -4.35
CA THR A 370 -15.54 -22.17 -4.58
C THR A 370 -16.30 -20.87 -4.30
N PRO A 371 -17.16 -20.39 -5.23
CA PRO A 371 -17.94 -19.19 -4.99
C PRO A 371 -18.85 -19.38 -3.79
N VAL A 372 -18.78 -18.45 -2.84
CA VAL A 372 -19.61 -18.43 -1.63
C VAL A 372 -20.49 -17.19 -1.71
N GLY A 373 -21.83 -17.31 -1.70
CA GLY A 373 -22.71 -16.15 -1.59
C GLY A 373 -22.76 -15.24 -2.82
N ASP A 374 -22.84 -13.92 -2.59
CA ASP A 374 -22.98 -12.89 -3.64
C ASP A 374 -21.70 -12.76 -4.47
N GLY A 375 -21.83 -12.91 -5.79
CA GLY A 375 -20.71 -12.89 -6.73
C GLY A 375 -19.99 -11.55 -6.79
N ILE A 376 -20.60 -10.43 -6.40
CA ILE A 376 -19.95 -9.11 -6.45
C ILE A 376 -18.79 -9.02 -5.46
N TYR A 377 -19.01 -9.46 -4.21
CA TYR A 377 -18.04 -9.31 -3.13
C TYR A 377 -17.04 -10.45 -3.05
N THR A 378 -17.41 -11.63 -3.54
CA THR A 378 -16.58 -12.83 -3.42
C THR A 378 -15.68 -13.07 -4.62
N ARG A 379 -16.04 -12.50 -5.77
CA ARG A 379 -15.25 -12.60 -7.00
C ARG A 379 -13.81 -12.11 -6.88
N PRO A 380 -13.50 -10.97 -6.25
CA PRO A 380 -12.11 -10.55 -6.09
C PRO A 380 -11.26 -11.59 -5.32
N VAL A 381 -11.82 -12.15 -4.24
CA VAL A 381 -11.12 -13.16 -3.42
C VAL A 381 -10.96 -14.46 -4.18
N LEU A 382 -11.98 -14.87 -4.92
CA LEU A 382 -11.92 -16.01 -5.83
C LEU A 382 -10.80 -15.81 -6.86
N GLU A 383 -10.77 -14.68 -7.57
CA GLU A 383 -9.75 -14.36 -8.57
C GLU A 383 -8.34 -14.34 -7.97
N ALA A 384 -8.17 -13.79 -6.76
CA ALA A 384 -6.89 -13.81 -6.04
C ALA A 384 -6.48 -15.24 -5.62
N ALA A 385 -7.42 -16.08 -5.18
CA ALA A 385 -7.15 -17.48 -4.84
C ALA A 385 -6.72 -18.28 -6.08
N HIS A 386 -7.36 -18.03 -7.22
CA HIS A 386 -6.95 -18.60 -8.50
C HIS A 386 -5.56 -18.13 -8.92
N SER A 387 -5.29 -16.83 -8.84
CA SER A 387 -3.97 -16.25 -9.15
C SER A 387 -2.87 -16.90 -8.32
N PHE A 388 -3.09 -17.03 -7.00
CA PHE A 388 -2.19 -17.75 -6.10
C PHE A 388 -1.99 -19.21 -6.52
N MET A 389 -3.04 -19.95 -6.85
CA MET A 389 -2.92 -21.35 -7.27
C MET A 389 -2.15 -21.52 -8.58
N LEU A 390 -2.33 -20.60 -9.53
CA LEU A 390 -1.56 -20.61 -10.77
C LEU A 390 -0.08 -20.32 -10.51
N ALA A 391 0.22 -19.32 -9.68
CA ALA A 391 1.59 -19.06 -9.26
C ALA A 391 2.19 -20.24 -8.49
N TYR A 392 1.40 -20.91 -7.66
CA TYR A 392 1.77 -22.12 -6.94
C TYR A 392 2.18 -23.24 -7.89
N LEU A 393 1.36 -23.56 -8.90
CA LEU A 393 1.68 -24.58 -9.89
C LEU A 393 2.91 -24.21 -10.72
N ALA A 394 3.04 -22.95 -11.13
CA ALA A 394 4.18 -22.46 -11.92
C ALA A 394 5.51 -22.56 -11.14
N ASN A 395 5.51 -22.27 -9.84
CA ASN A 395 6.72 -22.30 -9.01
C ASN A 395 7.03 -23.69 -8.44
N SER A 396 6.03 -24.56 -8.33
CA SER A 396 6.21 -25.86 -7.70
C SER A 396 6.92 -26.88 -8.60
N ILE A 397 7.02 -26.64 -9.91
CA ILE A 397 7.30 -27.69 -10.89
C ILE A 397 8.36 -27.27 -11.94
N GLY A 398 9.35 -26.48 -11.53
CA GLY A 398 10.51 -26.08 -12.37
C GLY A 398 11.86 -26.63 -11.88
N PRO A 399 12.99 -26.36 -12.56
CA PRO A 399 14.34 -26.75 -12.09
C PRO A 399 14.75 -26.11 -10.74
N LEU A 400 13.95 -25.16 -10.25
CA LEU A 400 14.04 -24.52 -8.94
C LEU A 400 12.97 -25.03 -7.96
N ALA A 401 12.29 -26.15 -8.24
CA ALA A 401 11.25 -26.75 -7.40
C ALA A 401 11.78 -27.03 -5.98
N LYS A 402 11.60 -26.04 -5.11
CA LYS A 402 11.94 -26.10 -3.68
C LYS A 402 10.72 -26.42 -2.81
N VAL A 403 9.53 -26.45 -3.41
CA VAL A 403 8.25 -26.27 -2.70
C VAL A 403 7.51 -27.58 -2.43
N LEU A 404 7.61 -28.60 -3.31
CA LEU A 404 6.82 -29.83 -3.17
C LEU A 404 7.57 -31.12 -3.48
N SER A 405 7.13 -32.20 -2.84
CA SER A 405 7.23 -33.55 -3.39
C SER A 405 6.27 -33.71 -4.58
N ALA A 406 6.59 -34.60 -5.52
CA ALA A 406 5.74 -34.90 -6.67
C ALA A 406 4.28 -35.23 -6.26
N ASP A 407 4.10 -35.94 -5.14
CA ASP A 407 2.79 -36.36 -4.63
C ASP A 407 1.90 -35.18 -4.23
N SER A 408 2.45 -34.16 -3.56
CA SER A 408 1.67 -32.99 -3.14
C SER A 408 1.24 -32.14 -4.33
N ALA A 409 2.08 -32.06 -5.37
CA ALA A 409 1.75 -31.38 -6.60
C ALA A 409 0.60 -32.08 -7.35
N ALA A 410 0.64 -33.42 -7.41
CA ALA A 410 -0.42 -34.23 -8.02
C ALA A 410 -1.79 -34.01 -7.35
N ILE A 411 -1.83 -33.98 -6.01
CA ILE A 411 -3.06 -33.72 -5.24
C ILE A 411 -3.59 -32.31 -5.56
N ALA A 412 -2.73 -31.29 -5.52
CA ALA A 412 -3.14 -29.92 -5.79
C ALA A 412 -3.66 -29.73 -7.23
N ILE A 413 -3.01 -30.38 -8.20
CA ILE A 413 -3.46 -30.39 -9.61
C ILE A 413 -4.84 -31.03 -9.72
N ASP A 414 -5.04 -32.21 -9.12
CA ASP A 414 -6.31 -32.94 -9.22
C ASP A 414 -7.48 -32.15 -8.63
N GLN A 415 -7.27 -31.56 -7.44
CA GLN A 415 -8.26 -30.74 -6.76
C GLN A 415 -8.55 -29.43 -7.51
N TYR A 416 -7.50 -28.75 -7.98
CA TYR A 416 -7.66 -27.49 -8.71
C TYR A 416 -8.37 -27.70 -10.04
N LEU A 417 -8.08 -28.79 -10.75
CA LEU A 417 -8.76 -29.15 -11.98
C LEU A 417 -10.26 -29.35 -11.75
N ASP A 418 -10.67 -30.05 -10.69
CA ASP A 418 -12.11 -30.25 -10.39
C ASP A 418 -12.83 -28.92 -10.17
N LYS A 419 -12.20 -27.97 -9.48
CA LYS A 419 -12.74 -26.62 -9.30
C LYS A 419 -12.82 -25.87 -10.63
N LEU A 420 -11.76 -25.91 -11.43
CA LEU A 420 -11.71 -25.26 -12.74
C LEU A 420 -12.82 -25.77 -13.68
N LEU A 421 -13.01 -27.09 -13.74
CA LEU A 421 -14.04 -27.74 -14.56
C LEU A 421 -15.48 -27.51 -14.05
N LEU A 422 -15.65 -27.18 -12.77
CA LEU A 422 -16.93 -26.81 -12.18
C LEU A 422 -17.29 -25.36 -12.47
N LEU A 423 -16.30 -24.46 -12.43
CA LEU A 423 -16.50 -23.02 -12.56
C LEU A 423 -16.65 -22.55 -14.01
N TYR A 424 -16.03 -23.23 -14.97
CA TYR A 424 -16.23 -22.94 -16.38
C TYR A 424 -17.49 -23.67 -16.92
N PRO A 425 -18.39 -23.00 -17.66
CA PRO A 425 -18.29 -21.64 -18.23
C PRO A 425 -19.03 -20.54 -17.43
N GLY A 426 -19.48 -20.82 -16.20
CA GLY A 426 -20.35 -19.91 -15.46
C GLY A 426 -19.62 -18.72 -14.83
N VAL A 427 -18.50 -18.99 -14.17
CA VAL A 427 -17.69 -17.98 -13.46
C VAL A 427 -16.50 -17.53 -14.30
N PHE A 428 -15.92 -18.45 -15.06
CA PHE A 428 -14.79 -18.17 -15.93
C PHE A 428 -15.18 -17.93 -17.38
N THR A 429 -14.51 -16.93 -17.97
CA THR A 429 -14.41 -16.80 -19.44
C THR A 429 -13.50 -17.89 -20.00
N TRP A 430 -13.62 -18.18 -21.31
CA TRP A 430 -12.73 -19.10 -22.01
C TRP A 430 -11.26 -18.70 -21.86
N ALA A 431 -10.95 -17.41 -21.95
CA ALA A 431 -9.59 -16.92 -21.81
C ALA A 431 -8.99 -17.25 -20.43
N GLN A 432 -9.76 -17.03 -19.36
CA GLN A 432 -9.32 -17.36 -17.99
C GLN A 432 -9.19 -18.89 -17.81
N PHE A 433 -10.17 -19.66 -18.29
CA PHE A 433 -10.12 -21.12 -18.23
C PHE A 433 -8.90 -21.68 -18.99
N LYS A 434 -8.66 -21.19 -20.21
CA LYS A 434 -7.51 -21.62 -21.05
C LYS A 434 -6.19 -21.30 -20.38
N THR A 435 -6.03 -20.11 -19.80
CA THR A 435 -4.82 -19.74 -19.05
C THR A 435 -4.60 -20.66 -17.85
N ALA A 436 -5.66 -20.95 -17.08
CA ALA A 436 -5.56 -21.82 -15.92
C ALA A 436 -5.25 -23.28 -16.31
N LEU A 437 -5.89 -23.78 -17.37
CA LEU A 437 -5.60 -25.11 -17.91
C LEU A 437 -4.16 -25.20 -18.40
N ASN A 438 -3.69 -24.21 -19.16
CA ASN A 438 -2.30 -24.18 -19.64
C ASN A 438 -1.30 -24.23 -18.49
N ALA A 439 -1.55 -23.51 -17.38
CA ALA A 439 -0.69 -23.59 -16.20
C ALA A 439 -0.64 -25.02 -15.61
N ILE A 440 -1.79 -25.71 -15.51
CA ILE A 440 -1.86 -27.12 -15.10
C ILE A 440 -1.05 -28.00 -16.06
N LEU A 441 -1.26 -27.82 -17.37
CA LEU A 441 -0.58 -28.63 -18.38
C LEU A 441 0.93 -28.41 -18.37
N THR A 442 1.40 -27.18 -18.24
CA THR A 442 2.83 -26.86 -18.09
C THR A 442 3.41 -27.47 -16.82
N ALA A 443 2.63 -27.46 -15.72
CA ALA A 443 2.98 -28.14 -14.47
C ALA A 443 3.12 -29.67 -14.66
N MET A 444 2.33 -30.28 -15.53
CA MET A 444 2.34 -31.73 -15.79
C MET A 444 3.31 -32.17 -16.89
N ALA A 445 3.80 -31.22 -17.71
CA ALA A 445 4.65 -31.51 -18.85
C ALA A 445 6.08 -31.94 -18.40
N PRO A 446 6.78 -32.76 -19.21
CA PRO A 446 8.21 -33.05 -19.01
C PRO A 446 9.03 -31.76 -18.86
N PRO A 447 10.03 -31.69 -17.96
CA PRO A 447 10.76 -32.78 -17.30
C PRO A 447 10.11 -33.32 -16.01
N ASN A 448 8.92 -32.85 -15.65
CA ASN A 448 8.35 -33.14 -14.34
C ASN A 448 7.60 -34.47 -14.34
N PRO A 449 7.96 -35.42 -13.45
CA PRO A 449 7.30 -36.71 -13.41
C PRO A 449 5.93 -36.57 -12.76
N CYS A 450 4.88 -36.35 -13.56
CA CYS A 450 3.51 -36.62 -13.15
C CYS A 450 3.16 -38.09 -13.42
N GLU A 451 2.44 -38.71 -12.48
CA GLU A 451 1.98 -40.09 -12.63
C GLU A 451 1.13 -40.25 -13.91
N ALA A 452 1.32 -41.38 -14.60
CA ALA A 452 0.55 -41.68 -15.81
C ALA A 452 -0.96 -41.68 -15.55
N GLU A 453 -1.38 -42.11 -14.36
CA GLU A 453 -2.78 -42.10 -13.93
C GLU A 453 -3.36 -40.70 -13.87
N LEU A 454 -2.64 -39.71 -13.33
CA LEU A 454 -3.08 -38.32 -13.29
C LEU A 454 -3.21 -37.74 -14.70
N ARG A 455 -2.23 -37.99 -15.58
CA ARG A 455 -2.29 -37.54 -16.99
C ARG A 455 -3.53 -38.07 -17.70
N GLN A 456 -3.83 -39.37 -17.53
CA GLN A 456 -5.02 -39.97 -18.09
C GLN A 456 -6.32 -39.46 -17.44
N SER A 457 -6.31 -39.19 -16.13
CA SER A 457 -7.45 -38.59 -15.42
C SER A 457 -7.83 -37.24 -16.03
N VAL A 458 -6.85 -36.35 -16.23
CA VAL A 458 -7.08 -35.01 -16.83
C VAL A 458 -7.71 -35.11 -18.22
N LEU A 459 -7.12 -35.92 -19.11
CA LEU A 459 -7.63 -36.10 -20.48
C LEU A 459 -9.05 -36.70 -20.47
N ASN A 460 -9.31 -37.69 -19.62
CA ASN A 460 -10.64 -38.30 -19.51
C ASN A 460 -11.69 -37.32 -18.97
N ARG A 461 -11.37 -36.49 -17.97
CA ARG A 461 -12.30 -35.48 -17.44
C ARG A 461 -12.67 -34.45 -18.52
N LEU A 462 -11.69 -33.94 -19.27
CA LEU A 462 -11.91 -33.01 -20.39
C LEU A 462 -12.77 -33.66 -21.50
N PHE A 463 -12.48 -34.91 -21.84
CA PHE A 463 -13.26 -35.65 -22.83
C PHE A 463 -14.71 -35.87 -22.39
N LEU A 464 -14.95 -36.25 -21.14
CA LEU A 464 -16.31 -36.42 -20.61
C LEU A 464 -17.08 -35.10 -20.59
N LYS A 465 -16.42 -33.97 -20.29
CA LYS A 465 -17.01 -32.64 -20.40
C LYS A 465 -17.38 -32.33 -21.86
N ALA A 466 -16.47 -32.52 -22.80
CA ALA A 466 -16.73 -32.31 -24.22
C ALA A 466 -17.89 -33.18 -24.75
N LYS A 467 -17.94 -34.45 -24.34
CA LYS A 467 -18.96 -35.42 -24.76
C LYS A 467 -20.34 -35.15 -24.15
N SER A 468 -20.39 -34.60 -22.94
CA SER A 468 -21.67 -34.33 -22.25
C SER A 468 -22.40 -33.09 -22.76
N VAL A 469 -21.70 -32.19 -23.47
CA VAL A 469 -22.31 -30.99 -24.07
C VAL A 469 -22.84 -31.32 -25.47
N MET A 470 -24.07 -30.87 -25.76
CA MET A 470 -24.70 -31.05 -27.08
C MET A 470 -23.99 -30.18 -28.14
N PRO A 471 -23.84 -30.65 -29.40
CA PRO A 471 -23.35 -29.82 -30.48
C PRO A 471 -24.22 -28.58 -30.70
N GLY A 472 -23.60 -27.44 -30.99
CA GLY A 472 -24.29 -26.17 -31.21
C GLY A 472 -24.69 -25.42 -29.93
N THR A 473 -24.34 -25.93 -28.74
CA THR A 473 -24.63 -25.23 -27.46
C THR A 473 -23.88 -23.90 -27.41
N LEU A 474 -24.61 -22.78 -27.38
CA LEU A 474 -24.03 -21.45 -27.37
C LEU A 474 -23.19 -21.20 -26.12
N MET A 475 -22.17 -20.36 -26.26
CA MET A 475 -21.41 -19.82 -25.14
C MET A 475 -22.29 -18.89 -24.28
N PRO A 476 -22.05 -18.79 -22.96
CA PRO A 476 -22.62 -17.74 -22.14
C PRO A 476 -22.25 -16.34 -22.67
N GLU A 477 -23.09 -15.34 -22.40
CA GLU A 477 -22.84 -13.95 -22.79
C GLU A 477 -21.52 -13.43 -22.18
N GLY A 478 -20.69 -12.74 -22.99
CA GLY A 478 -19.43 -12.14 -22.54
C GLY A 478 -18.14 -12.79 -23.05
N ASP A 479 -18.22 -13.77 -23.95
CA ASP A 479 -17.06 -14.46 -24.54
C ASP A 479 -16.98 -14.28 -26.07
N ASP A 480 -17.08 -13.02 -26.53
CA ASP A 480 -17.26 -12.67 -27.94
C ASP A 480 -16.06 -13.01 -28.85
N ASN A 481 -14.87 -13.20 -28.25
CA ASN A 481 -13.64 -13.61 -28.93
C ASN A 481 -13.31 -15.10 -28.72
N GLY A 482 -14.19 -15.85 -28.07
CA GLY A 482 -13.99 -17.25 -27.70
C GLY A 482 -14.42 -18.25 -28.77
N PRO A 483 -14.45 -19.55 -28.41
CA PRO A 483 -14.97 -20.62 -29.26
C PRO A 483 -16.43 -20.36 -29.63
N PRO A 484 -16.89 -20.77 -30.83
CA PRO A 484 -18.24 -20.45 -31.29
C PRO A 484 -19.34 -21.16 -30.47
N THR A 485 -18.99 -22.20 -29.71
CA THR A 485 -19.91 -22.99 -28.87
C THR A 485 -19.18 -23.49 -27.63
N LEU A 486 -19.94 -23.81 -26.58
CA LEU A 486 -19.40 -24.41 -25.36
C LEU A 486 -18.72 -25.75 -25.63
N ARG A 487 -19.26 -26.56 -26.55
CA ARG A 487 -18.66 -27.85 -26.91
C ARG A 487 -17.32 -27.66 -27.61
N ALA A 488 -17.22 -26.71 -28.54
CA ALA A 488 -15.94 -26.35 -29.15
C ALA A 488 -14.90 -25.97 -28.09
N ALA A 489 -15.27 -25.20 -27.07
CA ALA A 489 -14.36 -24.83 -25.99
C ALA A 489 -13.77 -26.07 -25.29
N TRP A 490 -14.61 -27.01 -24.87
CA TRP A 490 -14.14 -28.25 -24.23
C TRP A 490 -13.30 -29.13 -25.16
N VAL A 491 -13.66 -29.20 -26.45
CA VAL A 491 -12.86 -29.94 -27.44
C VAL A 491 -11.49 -29.28 -27.63
N ALA A 492 -11.41 -27.96 -27.70
CA ALA A 492 -10.12 -27.26 -27.76
C ALA A 492 -9.31 -27.41 -26.48
N ALA A 493 -9.95 -27.43 -25.32
CA ALA A 493 -9.29 -27.72 -24.05
C ALA A 493 -8.62 -29.10 -24.08
N LEU A 494 -9.34 -30.12 -24.57
CA LEU A 494 -8.80 -31.44 -24.78
C LEU A 494 -7.65 -31.43 -25.80
N ILE A 495 -7.84 -30.78 -26.96
CA ILE A 495 -6.80 -30.67 -28.00
C ILE A 495 -5.52 -30.06 -27.43
N THR A 496 -5.64 -28.99 -26.65
CA THR A 496 -4.53 -28.30 -26.00
C THR A 496 -3.82 -29.20 -24.98
N ALA A 497 -4.55 -30.09 -24.31
CA ALA A 497 -4.02 -30.98 -23.29
C ALA A 497 -3.29 -32.21 -23.84
N MET A 498 -3.57 -32.65 -25.07
CA MET A 498 -2.96 -33.87 -25.60
C MET A 498 -1.43 -33.76 -25.80
N PRO A 499 -0.88 -32.72 -26.47
CA PRO A 499 0.56 -32.66 -26.72
C PRO A 499 1.43 -32.75 -25.46
N PRO A 500 1.17 -32.00 -24.36
CA PRO A 500 2.02 -32.06 -23.18
C PRO A 500 1.83 -33.33 -22.34
N LEU A 501 0.72 -34.07 -22.49
CA LEU A 501 0.37 -35.19 -21.60
C LEU A 501 0.54 -36.56 -22.24
N CYS A 502 0.29 -36.70 -23.54
CA CYS A 502 0.26 -37.98 -24.25
C CYS A 502 1.67 -38.46 -24.63
N GLN A 503 1.87 -39.77 -24.58
CA GLN A 503 2.92 -40.42 -25.36
C GLN A 503 2.47 -40.63 -26.81
N ALA A 504 3.41 -40.89 -27.73
CA ALA A 504 3.12 -41.03 -29.16
C ALA A 504 1.99 -42.05 -29.46
N ASP A 505 2.00 -43.21 -28.78
CA ASP A 505 0.99 -44.25 -28.97
C ASP A 505 -0.40 -43.83 -28.44
N GLU A 506 -0.44 -43.04 -27.37
CA GLU A 506 -1.68 -42.54 -26.77
C GLU A 506 -2.26 -41.37 -27.58
N PHE A 507 -1.38 -40.55 -28.18
CA PHE A 507 -1.77 -39.37 -28.93
C PHE A 507 -2.70 -39.73 -30.09
N GLN A 508 -2.39 -40.79 -30.85
CA GLN A 508 -3.26 -41.27 -31.93
C GLN A 508 -4.65 -41.69 -31.43
N VAL A 509 -4.72 -42.39 -30.29
CA VAL A 509 -5.98 -42.84 -29.68
C VAL A 509 -6.83 -41.63 -29.27
N TRP A 510 -6.20 -40.59 -28.72
CA TRP A 510 -6.89 -39.38 -28.33
C TRP A 510 -7.33 -38.53 -29.52
N MET A 511 -6.54 -38.47 -30.59
CA MET A 511 -6.94 -37.84 -31.85
C MET A 511 -8.17 -38.53 -32.46
N ASP A 512 -8.24 -39.86 -32.45
CA ASP A 512 -9.41 -40.60 -32.90
C ASP A 512 -10.66 -40.30 -32.04
N ARG A 513 -10.49 -40.08 -30.73
CA ARG A 513 -11.58 -39.64 -29.85
C ARG A 513 -12.05 -38.23 -30.20
N VAL A 514 -11.13 -37.29 -30.49
CA VAL A 514 -11.48 -35.93 -30.94
C VAL A 514 -12.21 -35.97 -32.27
N ASP A 515 -11.75 -36.77 -33.23
CA ASP A 515 -12.38 -36.98 -34.54
C ASP A 515 -13.84 -37.44 -34.39
N SER A 516 -14.09 -38.38 -33.48
CA SER A 516 -15.45 -38.87 -33.19
C SER A 516 -16.40 -37.81 -32.62
N MET A 517 -15.86 -36.68 -32.12
CA MET A 517 -16.64 -35.54 -31.62
C MET A 517 -16.89 -34.47 -32.68
N ILE A 518 -16.27 -34.53 -33.85
CA ILE A 518 -16.51 -33.57 -34.93
C ILE A 518 -17.97 -33.76 -35.40
N PRO A 519 -18.82 -32.72 -35.27
CA PRO A 519 -20.22 -32.89 -35.57
C PRO A 519 -20.43 -32.96 -37.09
N GLY A 520 -21.43 -33.74 -37.50
CA GLY A 520 -21.99 -33.61 -38.84
C GLY A 520 -22.52 -32.20 -39.06
N SER A 521 -22.60 -31.76 -40.31
CA SER A 521 -22.91 -30.38 -40.61
C SER A 521 -24.36 -30.22 -41.04
N TYR A 522 -25.21 -29.79 -40.10
CA TYR A 522 -26.67 -29.71 -40.30
C TYR A 522 -27.29 -28.36 -39.92
N ASN A 523 -26.54 -27.44 -39.29
CA ASN A 523 -26.95 -26.05 -39.07
C ASN A 523 -25.74 -25.11 -38.99
N ASP A 524 -25.94 -23.80 -39.19
CA ASP A 524 -24.86 -22.82 -39.29
C ASP A 524 -23.96 -22.73 -38.04
N ILE A 525 -24.52 -22.92 -36.84
CA ILE A 525 -23.77 -22.87 -35.58
C ILE A 525 -22.84 -24.09 -35.49
N VAL A 526 -23.36 -25.27 -35.79
CA VAL A 526 -22.62 -26.54 -35.80
C VAL A 526 -21.60 -26.57 -36.95
N HIS A 527 -21.90 -25.95 -38.09
CA HIS A 527 -20.94 -25.72 -39.17
C HIS A 527 -19.77 -24.82 -38.73
N ARG A 528 -20.05 -23.74 -37.98
CA ARG A 528 -19.00 -22.88 -37.40
C ARG A 528 -18.18 -23.63 -36.36
N GLU A 529 -18.85 -24.39 -35.49
CA GLU A 529 -18.22 -25.26 -34.50
C GLU A 529 -17.27 -26.27 -35.15
N ARG A 530 -17.74 -27.00 -36.17
CA ARG A 530 -16.93 -27.95 -36.94
C ARG A 530 -15.67 -27.30 -37.50
N ARG A 531 -15.82 -26.19 -38.22
CA ARG A 531 -14.68 -25.47 -38.81
C ARG A 531 -13.67 -25.02 -37.76
N TRP A 532 -14.16 -24.54 -36.63
CA TRP A 532 -13.32 -24.08 -35.54
C TRP A 532 -12.53 -25.21 -34.89
N ILE A 533 -13.18 -26.36 -34.61
CA ILE A 533 -12.49 -27.56 -34.07
C ILE A 533 -11.42 -28.04 -35.05
N ILE A 534 -11.74 -28.15 -36.35
CA ILE A 534 -10.77 -28.54 -37.37
C ILE A 534 -9.58 -27.57 -37.40
N GLY A 535 -9.84 -26.26 -37.33
CA GLY A 535 -8.80 -25.25 -37.23
C GLY A 535 -7.90 -25.44 -36.01
N GLN A 536 -8.47 -25.71 -34.83
CA GLN A 536 -7.67 -25.99 -33.63
C GLN A 536 -6.85 -27.27 -33.72
N ILE A 537 -7.38 -28.32 -34.36
CA ILE A 537 -6.59 -29.53 -34.65
C ILE A 537 -5.40 -29.17 -35.56
N GLN A 538 -5.65 -28.42 -36.63
CA GLN A 538 -4.62 -28.00 -37.57
C GLN A 538 -3.53 -27.19 -36.86
N ASP A 539 -3.90 -26.18 -36.08
CA ASP A 539 -2.98 -25.35 -35.31
C ASP A 539 -2.16 -26.22 -34.34
N SER A 540 -2.82 -27.16 -33.64
CA SER A 540 -2.14 -28.03 -32.68
C SER A 540 -1.12 -28.96 -33.33
N VAL A 541 -1.37 -29.45 -34.55
CA VAL A 541 -0.46 -30.34 -35.29
C VAL A 541 0.81 -29.60 -35.74
N VAL A 542 0.69 -28.30 -36.05
CA VAL A 542 1.82 -27.45 -36.44
C VAL A 542 2.76 -27.20 -35.27
N ASP A 543 2.23 -27.10 -34.05
CA ASP A 543 2.99 -26.78 -32.83
C ASP A 543 3.45 -28.03 -32.04
N LEU A 544 3.40 -29.23 -32.64
CA LEU A 544 3.86 -30.46 -31.98
C LEU A 544 5.38 -30.55 -31.88
N ASP A 545 5.85 -31.04 -30.74
CA ASP A 545 7.23 -31.49 -30.59
C ASP A 545 7.56 -32.63 -31.56
N LEU A 546 8.85 -32.75 -31.92
CA LEU A 546 9.38 -33.74 -32.88
C LEU A 546 8.90 -35.19 -32.63
N HIS A 547 8.65 -35.57 -31.39
CA HIS A 547 8.23 -36.92 -31.01
C HIS A 547 6.74 -37.21 -31.29
N LEU A 548 5.88 -36.19 -31.33
CA LEU A 548 4.47 -36.30 -31.69
C LEU A 548 4.20 -35.88 -33.13
N ALA A 549 5.08 -35.06 -33.72
CA ALA A 549 4.92 -34.51 -35.06
C ALA A 549 4.69 -35.58 -36.14
N ASP A 550 5.42 -36.71 -36.11
CA ASP A 550 5.21 -37.80 -37.09
C ASP A 550 3.80 -38.41 -36.98
N VAL A 551 3.30 -38.60 -35.76
CA VAL A 551 1.93 -39.12 -35.51
C VAL A 551 0.89 -38.09 -35.98
N GLY A 552 1.06 -36.82 -35.62
CA GLY A 552 0.17 -35.73 -36.04
C GLY A 552 0.11 -35.53 -37.55
N ILE A 553 1.26 -35.56 -38.22
CA ILE A 553 1.38 -35.46 -39.68
C ILE A 553 0.67 -36.65 -40.35
N ARG A 554 0.95 -37.89 -39.90
CA ARG A 554 0.28 -39.08 -40.46
C ARG A 554 -1.22 -39.05 -40.26
N TYR A 555 -1.68 -38.62 -39.09
CA TYR A 555 -3.10 -38.42 -38.83
C TYR A 555 -3.70 -37.41 -39.83
N TRP A 556 -3.05 -36.25 -40.01
CA TRP A 556 -3.55 -35.21 -40.91
C TRP A 556 -3.61 -35.68 -42.38
N PHE A 557 -2.60 -36.39 -42.87
CA PHE A 557 -2.61 -36.92 -44.23
C PHE A 557 -3.69 -38.00 -44.43
N ASN A 558 -3.85 -38.92 -43.47
CA ASN A 558 -4.76 -40.06 -43.60
C ASN A 558 -6.23 -39.71 -43.34
N ARG A 559 -6.52 -38.71 -42.50
CA ARG A 559 -7.89 -38.35 -42.09
C ARG A 559 -8.20 -36.87 -42.20
N GLY A 560 -7.25 -36.00 -41.89
CA GLY A 560 -7.42 -34.53 -42.00
C GLY A 560 -7.77 -34.06 -43.41
N SER A 561 -7.32 -34.77 -44.45
CA SER A 561 -7.66 -34.50 -45.85
C SER A 561 -9.14 -34.80 -46.22
N HIS A 562 -9.87 -35.52 -45.36
CA HIS A 562 -11.27 -35.89 -45.56
C HIS A 562 -12.25 -35.07 -44.69
N LEU A 563 -11.73 -34.25 -43.77
CA LEU A 563 -12.47 -33.34 -42.87
C LEU A 563 -12.59 -31.95 -43.50
#